data_AF-A0A2S9YTZ3-F1
#
_entry.id   AF-A0A2S9YTZ3-F1
#
_cell.length_a   1.000
_cell.length_b   1.000
_cell.length_c   1.000
_cell.angle_alpha   90.00
_cell.angle_beta   90.00
_cell.angle_gamma   90.00
#
_symmetry.space_group_name_H-M   'P 1'
#
loop_
_entity.id
_entity.type
_entity.pdbx_description
1 polymer ?
#
loop_
_entity_poly.entity_id
_entity_poly.type
_entity_poly.pdbx_seq_one_letter_code
_entity_poly.pdbx_strand_id
1 'polypeptide(L)'
;MFKVHLDFGDDPYDPEDLPLLTPGAQVILTSRNAGGSSIISEAFAYEVLARCEDVELLATETEIDYDPPDSKKTDILVELDMHEVGVSVTRAVGFPPENPYPPMQAASLLASKLADIQVSSQNVVPEQAWVKQILVVMAYADMHAQLIEAAWNDLDADTRADTIVYVVVTDGMDTPIYFE
;
A
#
# COMPACT_ATOMS: atom_id res chain seq x y z
N MET A 1 2.96 -11.50 8.25
CA MET A 1 3.57 -10.23 7.87
C MET A 1 4.85 -10.53 7.11
N PHE A 2 5.07 -9.86 5.98
CA PHE A 2 6.31 -9.93 5.20
C PHE A 2 7.06 -8.61 5.35
N LYS A 3 8.39 -8.65 5.23
CA LYS A 3 9.25 -7.46 5.24
C LYS A 3 10.28 -7.57 4.12
N VAL A 4 10.41 -6.52 3.32
CA VAL A 4 11.43 -6.39 2.26
C VAL A 4 12.07 -5.00 2.31
N HIS A 5 13.18 -4.83 1.59
CA HIS A 5 13.86 -3.55 1.40
C HIS A 5 13.88 -3.17 -0.08
N LEU A 6 13.67 -1.89 -0.37
CA LEU A 6 13.78 -1.27 -1.68
C LEU A 6 14.71 -0.05 -1.58
N ASP A 7 15.85 -0.11 -2.26
CA ASP A 7 16.87 0.95 -2.22
C ASP A 7 16.82 1.78 -3.50
N PHE A 8 16.59 3.09 -3.35
CA PHE A 8 16.62 4.08 -4.44
C PHE A 8 18.05 4.59 -4.71
N GLY A 9 19.03 4.21 -3.88
CA GLY A 9 20.40 4.66 -4.00
C GLY A 9 20.51 6.20 -3.98
N ASP A 10 21.39 6.72 -4.83
CA ASP A 10 21.62 8.16 -5.00
C ASP A 10 20.83 8.75 -6.20
N ASP A 11 19.69 8.16 -6.56
CA ASP A 11 18.84 8.64 -7.65
C ASP A 11 17.35 8.51 -7.27
N PRO A 12 16.68 9.61 -6.86
CA PRO A 12 15.28 9.54 -6.51
C PRO A 12 14.44 9.21 -7.75
N TYR A 13 13.30 8.54 -7.55
CA TYR A 13 12.35 8.39 -8.65
C TYR A 13 11.97 9.74 -9.25
N ASP A 14 12.06 9.83 -10.58
CA ASP A 14 11.51 10.93 -11.36
C ASP A 14 10.78 10.42 -12.62
N PRO A 15 10.04 11.29 -13.35
CA PRO A 15 9.28 10.86 -14.52
C PRO A 15 10.10 10.25 -15.68
N GLU A 16 11.43 10.45 -15.73
CA GLU A 16 12.31 9.81 -16.71
C GLU A 16 12.47 8.30 -16.44
N ASP A 17 12.25 7.86 -15.20
CA ASP A 17 12.31 6.45 -14.77
C ASP A 17 11.06 5.65 -15.11
N LEU A 18 9.96 6.30 -15.50
CA LEU A 18 8.69 5.64 -15.81
C LEU A 18 8.86 4.40 -16.72
N PRO A 19 9.67 4.41 -17.81
CA PRO A 19 9.87 3.24 -18.66
C PRO A 19 10.61 2.07 -18.00
N LEU A 20 11.25 2.27 -16.85
CA LEU A 20 11.99 1.25 -16.09
C LEU A 20 11.07 0.41 -15.19
N LEU A 21 9.88 0.94 -14.88
CA LEU A 21 8.88 0.31 -14.02
C LEU A 21 8.05 -0.71 -14.79
N THR A 22 7.37 -1.61 -14.07
CA THR A 22 6.44 -2.57 -14.66
C THR A 22 5.26 -1.85 -15.33
N PRO A 23 4.60 -2.46 -16.35
CA PRO A 23 3.47 -1.85 -17.03
C PRO A 23 2.33 -1.41 -16.09
N GLY A 24 2.05 -2.18 -15.03
CA GLY A 24 1.02 -1.81 -14.06
C GLY A 24 1.41 -0.59 -13.21
N ALA A 25 2.66 -0.48 -12.76
CA ALA A 25 3.14 0.72 -12.08
C ALA A 25 3.06 1.96 -12.98
N GLN A 26 3.37 1.81 -14.27
CA GLN A 26 3.22 2.89 -15.25
C GLN A 26 1.76 3.35 -15.39
N VAL A 27 0.81 2.41 -15.41
CA VAL A 27 -0.63 2.71 -15.43
C VAL A 27 -1.03 3.48 -14.17
N ILE A 28 -0.60 3.03 -12.99
CA ILE A 28 -0.92 3.71 -11.72
C ILE A 28 -0.38 5.15 -11.71
N LEU A 29 0.86 5.36 -12.15
CA LEU A 29 1.50 6.69 -12.20
C LEU A 29 0.86 7.66 -13.19
N THR A 30 0.24 7.14 -14.26
CA THR A 30 -0.29 7.97 -15.35
C THR A 30 -1.81 8.07 -15.36
N SER A 31 -2.49 7.25 -14.56
CA SER A 31 -3.94 7.27 -14.42
C SER A 31 -4.41 8.43 -13.54
N ARG A 32 -5.65 8.87 -13.75
CA ARG A 32 -6.25 9.92 -12.93
C ARG A 32 -6.55 9.35 -11.53
N ASN A 33 -5.82 9.79 -10.51
CA ASN A 33 -6.12 9.46 -9.12
C ASN A 33 -7.49 10.07 -8.68
N ALA A 34 -8.19 9.42 -7.75
CA ALA A 34 -9.44 9.91 -7.14
C ALA A 34 -9.28 11.21 -6.32
N GLY A 35 -8.06 11.74 -6.17
CA GLY A 35 -7.75 13.04 -5.57
C GLY A 35 -6.71 13.02 -4.44
N GLY A 36 -5.92 11.96 -4.30
CA GLY A 36 -4.87 11.79 -3.29
C GLY A 36 -3.44 12.16 -3.72
N SER A 37 -2.53 12.24 -2.75
CA SER A 37 -1.08 12.49 -2.90
C SER A 37 -0.23 11.23 -2.56
N SER A 38 -0.66 10.09 -3.08
CA SER A 38 -0.08 8.78 -2.79
C SER A 38 0.29 7.98 -4.04
N ILE A 39 0.25 8.60 -5.23
CA ILE A 39 0.41 7.91 -6.51
C ILE A 39 1.77 7.21 -6.60
N ILE A 40 2.86 7.87 -6.19
CA ILE A 40 4.19 7.25 -6.25
C ILE A 40 4.27 6.12 -5.23
N SER A 41 3.76 6.31 -4.01
CA SER A 41 3.72 5.23 -3.01
C SER A 41 2.88 4.02 -3.45
N GLU A 42 1.75 4.23 -4.13
CA GLU A 42 0.90 3.18 -4.68
C GLU A 42 1.60 2.41 -5.82
N ALA A 43 2.23 3.16 -6.73
CA ALA A 43 2.95 2.58 -7.85
C ALA A 43 4.14 1.72 -7.39
N PHE A 44 4.90 2.18 -6.38
CA PHE A 44 6.02 1.40 -5.85
C PHE A 44 5.59 0.25 -4.94
N ALA A 45 4.46 0.37 -4.23
CA ALA A 45 3.85 -0.76 -3.55
C ALA A 45 3.46 -1.86 -4.56
N TYR A 46 2.84 -1.49 -5.68
CA TYR A 46 2.55 -2.40 -6.78
C TYR A 46 3.84 -2.96 -7.41
N GLU A 47 4.84 -2.12 -7.67
CA GLU A 47 6.11 -2.53 -8.30
C GLU A 47 6.82 -3.63 -7.51
N VAL A 48 6.84 -3.51 -6.17
CA VAL A 48 7.39 -4.54 -5.30
C VAL A 48 6.59 -5.83 -5.39
N LEU A 49 5.26 -5.77 -5.30
CA LEU A 49 4.42 -6.98 -5.42
C LEU A 49 4.55 -7.63 -6.80
N ALA A 50 4.60 -6.85 -7.87
CA ALA A 50 4.71 -7.37 -9.23
C ALA A 50 6.04 -8.08 -9.45
N ARG A 51 7.14 -7.55 -8.89
CA ARG A 51 8.47 -8.16 -9.03
C ARG A 51 8.72 -9.32 -8.07
N CYS A 52 8.13 -9.30 -6.87
CA CYS A 52 8.37 -10.32 -5.85
C CYS A 52 7.35 -11.47 -5.90
N GLU A 53 6.11 -11.16 -6.21
CA GLU A 53 4.97 -12.07 -6.11
C GLU A 53 4.26 -12.31 -7.47
N ASP A 54 4.77 -11.72 -8.57
CA ASP A 54 4.24 -11.90 -9.92
C ASP A 54 2.76 -11.49 -10.08
N VAL A 55 2.36 -10.41 -9.41
CA VAL A 55 0.99 -9.87 -9.53
C VAL A 55 0.78 -9.09 -10.82
N GLU A 56 -0.44 -9.16 -11.36
CA GLU A 56 -0.88 -8.37 -12.52
C GLU A 56 -1.95 -7.34 -12.12
N LEU A 57 -1.83 -6.10 -12.59
CA LEU A 57 -2.81 -5.05 -12.34
C LEU A 57 -4.14 -5.34 -13.05
N LEU A 58 -5.25 -5.36 -12.29
CA LEU A 58 -6.60 -5.49 -12.83
C LEU A 58 -7.36 -4.16 -12.85
N ALA A 59 -7.25 -3.37 -11.78
CA ALA A 59 -7.94 -2.08 -11.65
C ALA A 59 -7.22 -1.14 -10.67
N THR A 60 -7.30 0.16 -10.92
CA THR A 60 -6.89 1.24 -10.00
C THR A 60 -8.05 1.67 -9.09
N GLU A 61 -7.79 2.46 -8.04
CA GLU A 61 -8.81 2.93 -7.07
C GLU A 61 -10.09 3.46 -7.73
N THR A 62 -9.95 4.22 -8.83
CA THR A 62 -11.09 4.83 -9.54
C THR A 62 -11.89 3.88 -10.40
N GLU A 63 -11.37 2.68 -10.64
CA GLU A 63 -11.97 1.63 -11.47
C GLU A 63 -12.62 0.53 -10.61
N ILE A 64 -12.43 0.57 -9.29
CA ILE A 64 -13.08 -0.35 -8.35
C ILE A 64 -14.41 0.26 -7.89
N ASP A 65 -15.49 -0.47 -8.13
CA ASP A 65 -16.86 -0.08 -7.79
C ASP A 65 -17.28 -0.61 -6.42
N TYR A 66 -18.12 0.18 -5.74
CA TYR A 66 -18.60 -0.11 -4.40
C TYR A 66 -20.10 0.20 -4.27
N ASP A 67 -20.79 -0.54 -3.41
CA ASP A 67 -22.16 -0.30 -2.99
C ASP A 67 -22.25 -0.25 -1.45
N PRO A 68 -22.46 0.93 -0.83
CA PRO A 68 -22.74 2.21 -1.47
C PRO A 68 -21.50 2.87 -2.10
N PRO A 69 -21.67 3.78 -3.08
CA PRO A 69 -20.55 4.41 -3.80
C PRO A 69 -19.58 5.21 -2.93
N ASP A 70 -20.01 5.70 -1.76
CA ASP A 70 -19.22 6.47 -0.80
C ASP A 70 -18.50 5.60 0.26
N SER A 71 -18.44 4.28 0.04
CA SER A 71 -17.70 3.35 0.89
C SER A 71 -16.19 3.66 0.96
N LYS A 72 -15.52 3.02 1.93
CA LYS A 72 -14.06 2.95 1.98
C LYS A 72 -13.50 2.29 0.72
N LYS A 73 -12.38 2.82 0.24
CA LYS A 73 -11.75 2.45 -1.03
C LYS A 73 -10.47 1.66 -0.78
N THR A 74 -10.20 0.74 -1.70
CA THR A 74 -8.97 -0.03 -1.83
C THR A 74 -8.21 0.59 -2.99
N ASP A 75 -6.90 0.74 -2.85
CA ASP A 75 -6.10 1.54 -3.78
C ASP A 75 -5.91 0.83 -5.14
N ILE A 76 -5.77 -0.50 -5.13
CA ILE A 76 -5.48 -1.30 -6.34
C ILE A 76 -6.15 -2.68 -6.23
N LEU A 77 -6.62 -3.22 -7.36
CA LEU A 77 -7.00 -4.62 -7.51
C LEU A 77 -5.99 -5.33 -8.41
N VAL A 78 -5.50 -6.48 -7.97
CA VAL A 78 -4.52 -7.28 -8.71
C VAL A 78 -4.97 -8.73 -8.86
N GLU A 79 -4.45 -9.41 -9.87
CA GLU A 79 -4.48 -10.87 -9.98
C GLU A 79 -3.20 -11.45 -9.35
N LEU A 80 -3.38 -12.42 -8.46
CA LEU A 80 -2.30 -13.23 -7.88
C LEU A 80 -2.73 -14.70 -7.91
N ASP A 81 -1.97 -15.55 -8.59
CA ASP A 81 -2.29 -16.98 -8.76
C ASP A 81 -3.73 -17.23 -9.23
N MET A 82 -4.22 -16.46 -10.23
CA MET A 82 -5.60 -16.50 -10.76
C MET A 82 -6.70 -16.08 -9.76
N HIS A 83 -6.33 -15.40 -8.67
CA HIS A 83 -7.29 -14.86 -7.71
C HIS A 83 -7.23 -13.34 -7.68
N GLU A 84 -8.39 -12.70 -7.56
CA GLU A 84 -8.49 -11.28 -7.31
C GLU A 84 -8.09 -10.97 -5.86
N VAL A 85 -7.14 -10.07 -5.68
CA VAL A 85 -6.60 -9.64 -4.38
C VAL A 85 -6.65 -8.12 -4.32
N GLY A 86 -7.34 -7.60 -3.30
CA GLY A 86 -7.34 -6.16 -3.02
C GLY A 86 -6.00 -5.74 -2.40
N VAL A 87 -5.49 -4.58 -2.79
CA VAL A 87 -4.25 -4.01 -2.25
C VAL A 87 -4.54 -2.61 -1.73
N SER A 88 -4.26 -2.40 -0.45
CA SER A 88 -4.29 -1.08 0.16
C SER A 88 -2.87 -0.63 0.50
N VAL A 89 -2.62 0.67 0.39
CA VAL A 89 -1.31 1.27 0.59
C VAL A 89 -1.37 2.29 1.72
N THR A 90 -0.30 2.32 2.51
CA THR A 90 -0.10 3.34 3.51
C THR A 90 1.37 3.62 3.75
N ARG A 91 1.65 4.76 4.38
CA ARG A 91 3.00 5.25 4.64
C ARG A 91 3.23 5.33 6.13
N ALA A 92 4.17 4.56 6.64
CA ALA A 92 4.65 4.65 8.01
C ALA A 92 5.77 5.70 8.08
N VAL A 93 5.35 6.96 8.21
CA VAL A 93 6.23 8.13 8.28
C VAL A 93 5.62 9.21 9.18
N GLY A 94 6.47 10.01 9.83
CA GLY A 94 6.07 11.21 10.58
C GLY A 94 6.13 12.47 9.71
N PHE A 95 5.37 13.50 10.07
CA PHE A 95 5.55 14.83 9.47
C PHE A 95 5.61 15.94 10.54
N PRO A 96 6.56 16.88 10.47
CA PRO A 96 7.79 16.83 9.63
C PRO A 96 8.62 15.54 9.81
N PRO A 97 9.38 15.09 8.79
CA PRO A 97 10.14 13.83 8.82
C PRO A 97 11.05 13.66 10.05
N GLU A 98 11.50 14.77 10.62
CA GLU A 98 12.43 14.90 11.74
C GLU A 98 11.72 14.71 13.09
N ASN A 99 10.39 14.78 13.10
CA ASN A 99 9.62 14.48 14.28
C ASN A 99 9.71 12.99 14.59
N PRO A 100 9.82 12.62 15.88
CA PRO A 100 9.71 11.23 16.27
C PRO A 100 8.42 10.60 15.76
N TYR A 101 8.51 9.37 15.28
CA TYR A 101 7.36 8.53 14.94
C TYR A 101 7.05 7.62 16.15
N PRO A 102 6.11 8.00 17.04
CA PRO A 102 5.87 7.24 18.27
C PRO A 102 5.13 5.92 18.00
N PRO A 103 5.29 4.90 18.86
CA PRO A 103 4.59 3.61 18.72
C PRO A 103 3.06 3.74 18.58
N MET A 104 2.45 4.71 19.29
CA MET A 104 1.02 4.96 19.21
C MET A 104 0.56 5.42 17.82
N GLN A 105 1.42 6.11 17.05
CA GLN A 105 1.10 6.51 15.69
C GLN A 105 1.08 5.28 14.76
N ALA A 106 2.05 4.36 14.89
CA ALA A 106 2.07 3.09 14.16
C ALA A 106 0.82 2.25 14.45
N ALA A 107 0.46 2.11 15.73
CA ALA A 107 -0.72 1.39 16.16
C ALA A 107 -2.02 2.00 15.61
N SER A 108 -2.14 3.33 15.70
CA SER A 108 -3.33 4.04 15.19
C SER A 108 -3.44 3.95 13.67
N LEU A 109 -2.32 4.06 12.95
CA LEU A 109 -2.26 3.91 11.50
C LEU A 109 -2.74 2.52 11.07
N LEU A 110 -2.15 1.48 11.66
CA LEU A 110 -2.44 0.09 11.29
C LEU A 110 -3.87 -0.29 11.63
N ALA A 111 -4.36 0.04 12.83
CA ALA A 111 -5.73 -0.23 13.24
C ALA A 111 -6.76 0.48 12.33
N SER A 112 -6.52 1.76 12.00
CA SER A 112 -7.40 2.51 11.10
C SER A 112 -7.43 1.92 9.70
N LYS A 113 -6.27 1.54 9.14
CA LYS A 113 -6.19 0.96 7.79
C LYS A 113 -6.82 -0.42 7.71
N LEU A 114 -6.61 -1.26 8.72
CA LEU A 114 -7.24 -2.58 8.77
C LEU A 114 -8.77 -2.49 8.91
N ALA A 115 -9.27 -1.53 9.71
CA ALA A 115 -10.71 -1.27 9.80
C ALA A 115 -11.31 -0.82 8.46
N ASP A 116 -10.64 0.09 7.75
CA ASP A 116 -11.08 0.55 6.42
C ASP A 116 -11.08 -0.60 5.39
N ILE A 117 -10.09 -1.50 5.43
CA ILE A 117 -10.03 -2.70 4.58
C ILE A 117 -11.22 -3.63 4.81
N GLN A 118 -11.67 -3.80 6.07
CA GLN A 118 -12.86 -4.61 6.34
C GLN A 118 -14.10 -4.01 5.67
N VAL A 119 -14.24 -2.68 5.70
CA VAL A 119 -15.37 -1.98 5.10
C VAL A 119 -15.30 -2.04 3.57
N SER A 120 -14.13 -1.81 2.96
CA SER A 120 -13.99 -1.89 1.51
C SER A 120 -14.25 -3.31 0.98
N SER A 121 -13.77 -4.32 1.70
CA SER A 121 -13.99 -5.74 1.33
C SER A 121 -15.45 -6.17 1.42
N GLN A 122 -16.24 -5.56 2.31
CA GLN A 122 -17.67 -5.87 2.44
C GLN A 122 -18.52 -5.17 1.38
N ASN A 123 -18.07 -4.03 0.88
CA ASN A 123 -18.87 -3.15 0.04
C ASN A 123 -18.41 -3.11 -1.42
N VAL A 124 -17.32 -3.79 -1.79
CA VAL A 124 -16.95 -3.96 -3.21
C VAL A 124 -18.06 -4.72 -3.96
N VAL A 125 -18.32 -4.32 -5.20
CA VAL A 125 -19.33 -5.02 -6.02
C VAL A 125 -18.93 -6.47 -6.28
N PRO A 126 -19.90 -7.40 -6.42
CA PRO A 126 -19.61 -8.83 -6.58
C PRO A 126 -18.69 -9.17 -7.76
N GLU A 127 -18.71 -8.38 -8.83
CA GLU A 127 -17.91 -8.58 -10.04
C GLU A 127 -16.41 -8.29 -9.86
N GLN A 128 -16.03 -7.58 -8.79
CA GLN A 128 -14.65 -7.19 -8.47
C GLN A 128 -14.26 -7.65 -7.06
N ALA A 129 -15.00 -8.62 -6.52
CA ALA A 129 -14.84 -9.08 -5.16
C ALA A 129 -13.57 -9.93 -5.01
N TRP A 130 -12.59 -9.38 -4.30
CA TRP A 130 -11.37 -10.11 -3.98
C TRP A 130 -11.56 -11.17 -2.89
N VAL A 131 -10.72 -12.20 -2.94
CA VAL A 131 -10.73 -13.29 -1.94
C VAL A 131 -9.80 -13.02 -0.76
N LYS A 132 -8.87 -12.07 -0.91
CA LYS A 132 -7.88 -11.66 0.09
C LYS A 132 -7.55 -10.19 -0.04
N GLN A 133 -6.99 -9.61 1.02
CA GLN A 133 -6.44 -8.26 1.01
C GLN A 133 -5.00 -8.22 1.50
N ILE A 134 -4.17 -7.46 0.79
CA ILE A 134 -2.81 -7.10 1.20
C ILE A 134 -2.80 -5.62 1.61
N LEU A 135 -2.34 -5.32 2.82
CA LEU A 135 -1.94 -3.97 3.22
C LEU A 135 -0.43 -3.82 3.00
N VAL A 136 -0.04 -3.04 2.01
CA VAL A 136 1.35 -2.63 1.81
C VAL A 136 1.65 -1.39 2.65
N VAL A 137 2.69 -1.47 3.48
CA VAL A 137 3.16 -0.37 4.32
C VAL A 137 4.53 0.07 3.81
N MET A 138 4.59 1.23 3.16
CA MET A 138 5.85 1.90 2.84
C MET A 138 6.42 2.48 4.13
N ALA A 139 7.54 1.94 4.61
CA ALA A 139 8.16 2.29 5.88
C ALA A 139 9.44 3.10 5.64
N TYR A 140 9.44 4.34 6.13
CA TYR A 140 10.50 5.33 5.84
C TYR A 140 11.89 4.93 6.37
N ALA A 141 11.96 4.00 7.33
CA ALA A 141 13.21 3.43 7.80
C ALA A 141 12.93 2.13 8.57
N ASP A 142 13.99 1.39 8.89
CA ASP A 142 13.90 0.19 9.73
C ASP A 142 13.13 0.39 11.03
N MET A 143 13.32 1.53 11.69
CA MET A 143 12.60 1.86 12.92
C MET A 143 11.08 1.94 12.68
N HIS A 144 10.64 2.50 11.56
CA HIS A 144 9.21 2.56 11.21
C HIS A 144 8.64 1.15 11.01
N ALA A 145 9.35 0.29 10.29
CA ALA A 145 8.97 -1.11 10.10
C ALA A 145 8.90 -1.88 11.43
N GLN A 146 9.86 -1.68 12.34
CA GLN A 146 9.84 -2.29 13.68
C GLN A 146 8.62 -1.85 14.50
N LEU A 147 8.24 -0.58 14.40
CA LEU A 147 7.05 -0.06 15.09
C LEU A 147 5.75 -0.59 14.49
N ILE A 148 5.68 -0.77 13.16
CA ILE A 148 4.56 -1.42 12.49
C ILE A 148 4.47 -2.90 12.88
N GLU A 149 5.60 -3.61 12.95
CA GLU A 149 5.65 -5.00 13.41
C GLU A 149 5.19 -5.15 14.86
N ALA A 150 5.66 -4.27 15.75
CA ALA A 150 5.22 -4.24 17.14
C ALA A 150 3.71 -3.98 17.24
N ALA A 151 3.21 -2.97 16.52
CA ALA A 151 1.78 -2.68 16.44
C ALA A 151 0.98 -3.88 15.92
N TRP A 152 1.43 -4.52 14.84
CA TRP A 152 0.79 -5.72 14.29
C TRP A 152 0.70 -6.83 15.33
N ASN A 153 1.80 -7.09 16.04
CA ASN A 153 1.88 -8.16 17.05
C ASN A 153 0.97 -7.92 18.27
N ASP A 154 0.61 -6.67 18.56
CA ASP A 154 -0.30 -6.30 19.65
C ASP A 154 -1.78 -6.30 19.24
N LEU A 155 -2.10 -6.33 17.94
CA LEU A 155 -3.48 -6.41 17.46
C LEU A 155 -4.13 -7.76 17.77
N ASP A 156 -5.42 -7.72 18.11
CA ASP A 156 -6.27 -8.89 18.24
C ASP A 156 -6.59 -9.55 16.88
N ALA A 157 -7.07 -10.78 16.93
CA ALA A 157 -7.35 -11.57 15.73
C ALA A 157 -8.47 -10.99 14.87
N ASP A 158 -9.46 -10.31 15.47
CA ASP A 158 -10.59 -9.75 14.73
C ASP A 158 -10.13 -8.52 13.94
N THR A 159 -9.24 -7.70 14.50
CA THR A 159 -8.66 -6.54 13.80
C THR A 159 -7.69 -6.96 12.69
N ARG A 160 -6.87 -7.99 12.92
CA ARG A 160 -6.00 -8.56 11.86
C ARG A 160 -6.82 -9.18 10.74
N ALA A 161 -7.94 -9.81 11.13
CA ALA A 161 -8.81 -10.57 10.27
C ALA A 161 -8.01 -11.50 9.36
N ASP A 162 -8.25 -11.42 8.05
CA ASP A 162 -7.61 -12.24 7.02
C ASP A 162 -6.66 -11.43 6.13
N THR A 163 -6.22 -10.26 6.61
CA THR A 163 -5.37 -9.34 5.86
C THR A 163 -3.90 -9.71 5.98
N ILE A 164 -3.20 -9.75 4.85
CA ILE A 164 -1.75 -9.90 4.80
C ILE A 164 -1.11 -8.51 4.91
N VAL A 165 -0.18 -8.32 5.83
CA VAL A 165 0.62 -7.09 5.90
C VAL A 165 1.98 -7.31 5.23
N TYR A 166 2.31 -6.45 4.26
CA TYR A 166 3.55 -6.44 3.51
C TYR A 166 4.30 -5.13 3.79
N VAL A 167 5.40 -5.18 4.51
CA VAL A 167 6.16 -3.98 4.89
C VAL A 167 7.34 -3.80 3.94
N VAL A 168 7.38 -2.66 3.25
CA VAL A 168 8.48 -2.29 2.35
C VAL A 168 9.27 -1.19 3.04
N VAL A 169 10.46 -1.50 3.53
CA VAL A 169 11.40 -0.47 3.97
C VAL A 169 12.04 0.14 2.75
N THR A 170 12.04 1.47 2.66
CA THR A 170 12.77 2.17 1.61
C THR A 170 14.10 2.71 2.15
N ASP A 171 15.10 2.72 1.29
CA ASP A 171 16.45 3.21 1.55
C ASP A 171 16.87 4.17 0.41
N GLY A 172 17.90 5.00 0.64
CA GLY A 172 18.41 5.93 -0.38
C GLY A 172 17.59 7.22 -0.53
N MET A 173 17.52 7.77 -1.74
CA MET A 173 16.75 8.99 -2.05
C MET A 173 15.26 8.70 -2.28
N ASP A 174 14.58 8.23 -1.22
CA ASP A 174 13.19 7.74 -1.24
C ASP A 174 12.11 8.80 -0.92
N THR A 175 12.50 10.06 -0.76
CA THR A 175 11.60 11.17 -0.40
C THR A 175 10.33 11.25 -1.25
N PRO A 176 10.37 11.02 -2.59
CA PRO A 176 9.15 11.03 -3.42
C PRO A 176 8.09 10.00 -3.01
N ILE A 177 8.46 8.93 -2.29
CA ILE A 177 7.49 7.94 -1.80
C ILE A 177 6.61 8.54 -0.69
N TYR A 178 7.13 9.50 0.08
CA TYR A 178 6.50 9.94 1.32
C TYR A 178 5.86 11.32 1.26
N PHE A 179 6.38 12.22 0.43
CA PHE A 179 6.12 13.66 0.54
C PHE A 179 5.76 14.36 -0.78
N GLU A 180 4.98 13.68 -1.63
CA GLU A 180 4.38 14.21 -2.88
C GLU A 180 3.46 15.43 -2.67
#